data_AF-A0A8S2U1T6-F1
#
_entry.id   AF-A0A8S2U1T6-F1
#
_cell.length_a   1.000
_cell.length_b   1.000
_cell.length_c   1.000
_cell.angle_alpha   90.00
_cell.angle_beta   90.00
_cell.angle_gamma   90.00
#
_symmetry.space_group_name_H-M   'P 1'
#
loop_
_entity.id
_entity.type
_entity.pdbx_description
1 polymer ?
#
loop_
_entity_poly.entity_id
_entity_poly.type
_entity_poly.pdbx_seq_one_letter_code
_entity_poly.pdbx_strand_id
1 'polypeptide(L)' 'GVPVREQKSFLSTIPNAFTGTDVSEWIIKKLHVKDLAEALHIASLLCYYGYFFHVTTNEAVQIKDDNELFR' A
#
# COMPACT_ATOMS: atom_id res chain seq x y z
N GLY A 1 4.16 12.44 3.65
CA GLY A 1 4.23 10.98 3.83
C GLY A 1 3.11 10.35 3.03
N VAL A 2 2.90 9.05 3.20
CA VAL A 2 1.73 8.33 2.66
C VAL A 2 0.48 8.84 3.39
N PRO A 3 -0.61 9.19 2.70
CA PRO A 3 -1.86 9.59 3.35
C PRO A 3 -2.48 8.39 4.05
N VAL A 4 -2.48 8.41 5.39
CA VAL A 4 -3.07 7.36 6.21
C VAL A 4 -4.43 7.85 6.72
N ARG A 5 -5.49 7.07 6.48
CA ARG A 5 -6.88 7.46 6.81
C ARG A 5 -7.66 6.29 7.39
N GLU A 6 -8.80 6.60 8.00
CA GLU A 6 -9.79 5.56 8.30
C GLU A 6 -10.43 5.09 7.00
N GLN A 7 -10.29 3.80 6.70
CA GLN A 7 -10.89 3.20 5.52
C GLN A 7 -12.06 2.31 5.94
N LYS A 8 -13.23 2.56 5.35
CA LYS A 8 -14.42 1.74 5.56
C LYS A 8 -14.32 0.53 4.63
N SER A 9 -14.12 -0.65 5.20
CA SER A 9 -14.25 -1.92 4.49
C SER A 9 -15.55 -2.60 4.95
N PHE A 10 -16.10 -3.54 4.19
CA PHE A 10 -17.46 -4.06 4.40
C PHE A 10 -17.73 -4.44 5.89
N LEU A 11 -18.67 -3.73 6.52
CA LEU A 11 -19.07 -3.83 7.94
C LEU A 11 -18.00 -3.51 9.00
N SER A 12 -16.80 -3.04 8.63
CA SER A 12 -15.70 -2.73 9.55
C SER A 12 -14.99 -1.41 9.19
N THR A 13 -14.61 -0.62 10.20
CA THR A 13 -13.75 0.55 10.00
C THR A 13 -12.33 0.18 10.39
N ILE A 14 -11.40 0.35 9.45
CA ILE A 14 -9.99 0.07 9.67
C ILE A 14 -9.30 1.42 9.92
N PRO A 15 -8.93 1.73 11.19
CA PRO A 15 -8.21 2.95 11.48
C PRO A 15 -6.79 2.87 10.92
N ASN A 16 -6.22 4.03 10.57
CA ASN A 16 -4.84 4.16 10.13
C ASN A 16 -4.41 3.18 9.02
N ALA A 17 -5.18 3.10 7.92
CA ALA A 17 -4.80 2.29 6.76
C ALA A 17 -4.57 3.18 5.53
N PHE A 18 -3.85 2.61 4.56
CA PHE A 18 -3.59 3.20 3.25
C PHE A 18 -3.76 2.15 2.15
N THR A 19 -3.95 2.58 0.91
CA THR A 19 -4.08 1.67 -0.24
C THR A 19 -2.75 1.48 -0.96
N GLY A 20 -2.68 0.48 -1.84
CA GLY A 20 -1.54 0.29 -2.75
C GLY A 20 -1.27 1.53 -3.62
N THR A 21 -2.33 2.22 -4.04
CA THR A 21 -2.24 3.49 -4.78
C THR A 21 -1.64 4.62 -3.93
N ASP A 22 -2.08 4.78 -2.68
CA ASP A 22 -1.56 5.81 -1.78
C ASP A 22 -0.04 5.67 -1.58
N VAL A 23 0.44 4.43 -1.43
CA VAL A 23 1.87 4.14 -1.22
C VAL A 23 2.67 4.27 -2.52
N SER A 24 2.12 3.83 -3.67
CA SER A 24 2.80 3.89 -4.97
C SER A 24 2.93 5.33 -5.46
N GLU A 25 1.89 6.15 -5.33
CA GLU A 25 1.94 7.59 -5.62
C GLU A 25 2.96 8.30 -4.73
N TRP A 26 3.02 7.93 -3.44
CA TRP A 26 4.02 8.47 -2.53
C TRP A 26 5.45 8.10 -2.96
N ILE A 27 5.69 6.86 -3.36
CA ILE A 27 6.99 6.37 -3.89
C ILE A 27 7.37 7.13 -5.15
N ILE A 28 6.46 7.26 -6.13
CA ILE A 28 6.67 8.02 -7.37
C ILE A 28 7.13 9.43 -7.06
N LYS A 29 6.40 10.12 -6.17
CA LYS A 29 6.71 11.50 -5.80
C LYS A 29 8.00 11.63 -4.99
N LYS A 30 8.32 10.65 -4.13
CA LYS A 30 9.46 10.74 -3.21
C LYS A 30 10.78 10.30 -3.83
N LEU A 31 10.75 9.28 -4.68
CA LEU A 31 11.90 8.68 -5.35
C LEU A 31 12.05 9.14 -6.81
N HIS A 32 11.11 9.97 -7.30
CA HIS A 32 11.09 10.49 -8.68
C HIS A 32 11.05 9.37 -9.74
N VAL A 33 10.37 8.28 -9.41
CA VAL A 33 10.15 7.13 -10.31
C VAL A 33 9.18 7.57 -11.40
N LYS A 34 9.46 7.21 -12.66
CA LYS A 34 8.61 7.59 -13.81
C LYS A 34 7.50 6.60 -14.10
N ASP A 35 7.70 5.34 -13.73
CA ASP A 35 6.81 4.23 -14.07
C ASP A 35 6.06 3.70 -12.85
N LEU A 36 4.74 3.51 -12.99
CA LEU A 36 3.91 3.00 -11.91
C LEU A 36 4.25 1.55 -11.54
N ALA A 37 4.66 0.73 -12.51
CA ALA A 37 5.04 -0.66 -12.24
C ALA A 37 6.33 -0.74 -11.41
N GLU A 38 7.28 0.16 -11.66
CA GLU A 38 8.49 0.27 -10.83
C GLU A 38 8.14 0.69 -9.39
N ALA A 39 7.23 1.65 -9.22
CA ALA A 39 6.77 2.07 -7.91
C ALA A 39 6.02 0.96 -7.16
N LEU A 40 5.14 0.22 -7.84
CA LEU A 40 4.44 -0.94 -7.28
C LEU A 40 5.41 -2.08 -6.93
N HIS A 41 6.46 -2.28 -7.72
CA HIS A 41 7.49 -3.27 -7.42
C HIS A 41 8.24 -2.92 -6.13
N ILE A 42 8.67 -1.65 -5.98
CA ILE A 42 9.31 -1.16 -4.76
C ILE A 42 8.38 -1.32 -3.56
N ALA A 43 7.10 -0.93 -3.71
CA ALA A 43 6.10 -1.07 -2.68
C ALA A 43 5.94 -2.55 -2.26
N SER A 44 5.88 -3.47 -3.23
CA SER A 44 5.80 -4.91 -2.99
C SER A 44 7.02 -5.44 -2.23
N LEU A 45 8.22 -4.96 -2.55
CA LEU A 45 9.43 -5.31 -1.81
C LEU A 45 9.35 -4.84 -0.35
N LEU A 46 8.87 -3.62 -0.10
CA LEU A 46 8.69 -3.11 1.26
C LEU A 46 7.70 -3.97 2.06
N CYS A 47 6.60 -4.40 1.43
CA CYS A 47 5.65 -5.34 2.05
C CYS A 47 6.31 -6.70 2.34
N TYR A 48 7.11 -7.22 1.41
CA TYR A 48 7.80 -8.51 1.55
C TYR A 48 8.82 -8.51 2.69
N TYR A 49 9.54 -7.40 2.89
CA TYR A 49 10.47 -7.23 4.01
C TYR A 49 9.78 -6.92 5.35
N GLY A 50 8.45 -6.82 5.37
CA GLY A 50 7.67 -6.62 6.59
C GLY A 50 7.66 -5.18 7.11
N TYR A 51 7.88 -4.18 6.24
CA TYR A 51 7.72 -2.78 6.63
C TYR A 51 6.25 -2.39 6.83
N PHE A 52 5.36 -3.06 6.11
CA PHE A 52 3.92 -2.94 6.26
C PHE A 52 3.24 -4.23 5.75
N PHE A 53 2.01 -4.47 6.19
CA PHE A 53 1.28 -5.73 6.02
C PHE A 53 -0.13 -5.49 5.50
N HIS A 54 -0.67 -6.47 4.78
CA HIS A 54 -2.07 -6.48 4.42
C HIS A 54 -2.94 -6.59 5.68
N VAL A 55 -4.03 -5.82 5.73
CA VAL A 55 -4.96 -5.82 6.87
C VAL A 55 -5.83 -7.09 6.89
N THR A 56 -6.12 -7.68 5.72
CA THR A 56 -7.06 -8.80 5.58
C THR A 56 -6.37 -10.16 5.50
N THR A 57 -5.17 -10.23 4.94
CA THR A 57 -4.50 -11.49 4.61
C THR A 57 -3.06 -11.44 5.12
N ASN A 58 -2.58 -12.48 5.78
CA ASN A 58 -1.22 -12.49 6.33
C ASN A 58 -0.14 -12.88 5.30
N GLU A 59 -0.50 -12.90 4.01
CA GLU A 59 0.38 -13.31 2.93
C GLU A 59 1.00 -12.07 2.29
N ALA A 60 2.33 -12.06 2.17
CA ALA A 60 3.05 -11.03 1.43
C ALA A 60 2.85 -11.27 -0.07
N VAL A 61 1.72 -10.79 -0.58
CA VAL A 61 1.39 -10.81 -2.01
C VAL A 61 1.82 -9.48 -2.62
N GLN A 62 2.13 -9.49 -3.91
CA GLN A 62 2.48 -8.25 -4.62
C GLN A 62 1.38 -7.21 -4.47
N ILE A 63 1.79 -5.97 -4.18
CA ILE A 63 0.87 -4.85 -4.09
C ILE A 63 0.35 -4.55 -5.48
N LYS A 64 -0.97 -4.52 -5.59
CA LYS A 64 -1.68 -4.10 -6.79
C LYS A 64 -2.31 -2.74 -6.57
N ASP A 65 -2.71 -2.10 -7.66
CA ASP A 65 -3.50 -0.87 -7.66
C ASP A 65 -5.00 -1.16 -7.34
N ASP A 66 -5.24 -2.06 -6.40
CA ASP A 66 -6.57 -2.47 -5.96
C ASP A 66 -6.92 -1.78 -4.62
N ASN A 67 -8.19 -1.91 -4.21
CA ASN A 67 -8.69 -1.41 -2.90
C ASN A 67 -8.19 -2.25 -1.70
N GLU A 68 -7.04 -2.91 -1.83
CA GLU A 68 -6.42 -3.61 -0.72
C GLU A 68 -5.85 -2.61 0.29
N LEU A 69 -6.05 -2.93 1.57
CA LEU A 69 -5.66 -2.07 2.68
C LEU A 69 -4.40 -2.60 3.35
N PHE A 70 -3.47 -1.68 3.60
CA PHE A 70 -2.16 -1.95 4.19
C PHE A 70 -1.95 -1.12 5.47
N ARG A 71 -1.10 -1.63 6.37
CA ARG A 71 -0.67 -0.99 7.63
C ARG A 71 0.81 -1.18 7.89
#